data_AF-A0A9Q9DUN4-F1
#
_entry.id   AF-A0A9Q9DUN4-F1
#
_cell.length_a   1.000
_cell.length_b   1.000
_cell.length_c   1.000
_cell.angle_alpha   90.00
_cell.angle_beta   90.00
_cell.angle_gamma   90.00
#
_symmetry.space_group_name_H-M   'P 1'
#
loop_
_entity.id
_entity.type
_entity.pdbx_description
1 polymer ?
#
loop_
_entity_poly.entity_id
_entity_poly.type
_entity_poly.pdbx_seq_one_letter_code
_entity_poly.pdbx_strand_id
1 'polypeptide(L)'
;MDEPSAQLHLETRDAVVRALATRRPILHHLNADTSWLLQIPRPANAVKHGARIYYNILIDPWFVGGQSDVAKWFSQQWHATESAVKSISEVEELARQVEILAGGLRAGKSGKRKREQVEDEEEHSYVDCVAISHEFTDHCHKETLLEVHGDVPVFATEQAAALISSWNHFRTVVPTLTFTDNADWHDYSLSPLPSWLGISRLTASNDALYYHSALLITFSTHPFLPTSTPKKRLSTSLSINGDGAEDLASATSEAAECVIYTPHGIPHTALSPIATADPPLHTLAFLHGLHDVSLSAAQQLNLGAKNGVLAQRMLRAKYWVGTHDEVKKGGGFVSWFLRRRVWTVGEALREVSGEGDWEDVRFQELKNGESRVLE
;
A
#
# COMPACT_ATOMS: atom_id res chain seq x y z
N MET A 1 -5.30 -24.24 -27.77
CA MET A 1 -5.07 -24.74 -26.41
C MET A 1 -5.35 -26.23 -26.45
N ASP A 2 -4.43 -27.05 -25.97
CA ASP A 2 -4.71 -28.47 -25.73
C ASP A 2 -5.57 -28.64 -24.46
N GLU A 3 -6.10 -29.85 -24.26
CA GLU A 3 -6.99 -30.16 -23.13
C GLU A 3 -6.35 -29.90 -21.75
N PRO A 4 -5.07 -30.27 -21.50
CA PRO A 4 -4.42 -29.96 -20.22
C PRO A 4 -4.26 -28.46 -19.98
N SER A 5 -3.90 -27.67 -21.02
CA SER A 5 -3.80 -26.22 -20.87
C SER A 5 -5.16 -25.60 -20.57
N ALA A 6 -6.22 -26.05 -21.25
CA ALA A 6 -7.57 -25.56 -21.00
C ALA A 6 -8.03 -25.86 -19.57
N GLN A 7 -7.75 -27.06 -19.05
CA GLN A 7 -8.03 -27.42 -17.67
C GLN A 7 -7.27 -26.54 -16.67
N LEU A 8 -5.96 -26.36 -16.87
CA LEU A 8 -5.14 -25.52 -16.00
C LEU A 8 -5.63 -24.07 -15.97
N HIS A 9 -6.02 -23.53 -17.13
CA HIS A 9 -6.59 -22.18 -17.22
C HIS A 9 -7.90 -22.05 -16.44
N LEU A 10 -8.78 -23.05 -16.49
CA LEU A 10 -10.04 -23.06 -15.74
C LEU A 10 -9.78 -23.15 -14.23
N GLU A 11 -8.91 -24.07 -13.79
CA GLU A 11 -8.57 -24.23 -12.38
C GLU A 11 -7.92 -22.98 -11.79
N THR A 12 -7.03 -22.34 -12.55
CA THR A 12 -6.39 -21.07 -12.17
C THR A 12 -7.42 -19.96 -12.04
N ARG A 13 -8.31 -19.81 -13.04
CA ARG A 13 -9.38 -18.82 -13.00
C ARG A 13 -10.30 -19.02 -11.80
N ASP A 14 -10.70 -20.25 -11.53
CA ASP A 14 -11.58 -20.58 -10.41
C ASP A 14 -10.91 -20.31 -9.05
N ALA A 15 -9.61 -20.60 -8.93
CA ALA A 15 -8.84 -20.25 -7.73
C ALA A 15 -8.80 -18.74 -7.50
N VAL A 16 -8.56 -17.96 -8.56
CA VAL A 16 -8.56 -16.48 -8.50
C VAL A 16 -9.94 -15.96 -8.11
N VAL A 17 -11.01 -16.43 -8.75
CA VAL A 17 -12.39 -16.00 -8.42
C VAL A 17 -12.75 -16.32 -6.96
N ARG A 18 -12.36 -17.50 -6.46
CA ARG A 18 -12.56 -17.84 -5.04
C ARG A 18 -11.78 -16.93 -4.10
N ALA A 19 -10.54 -16.61 -4.43
CA ALA A 19 -9.72 -15.70 -3.63
C ALA A 19 -10.33 -14.29 -3.60
N LEU A 20 -10.83 -13.78 -4.73
CA LEU A 20 -11.48 -12.47 -4.83
C LEU A 20 -12.85 -12.42 -4.14
N ALA A 21 -13.53 -13.57 -4.00
CA ALA A 21 -14.80 -13.67 -3.29
C ALA A 21 -14.66 -13.37 -1.79
N THR A 22 -13.46 -13.45 -1.22
CA THR A 22 -13.18 -13.07 0.18
C THR A 22 -13.36 -11.58 0.44
N ARG A 23 -13.37 -10.75 -0.62
CA ARG A 23 -13.45 -9.28 -0.54
C ARG A 23 -12.37 -8.69 0.36
N ARG A 24 -11.18 -9.30 0.41
CA ARG A 24 -10.03 -8.80 1.19
C ARG A 24 -9.14 -7.90 0.34
N PRO A 25 -8.31 -7.03 0.95
CA PRO A 25 -7.36 -6.21 0.20
C PRO A 25 -6.40 -7.05 -0.64
N ILE A 26 -5.95 -6.50 -1.77
CA ILE A 26 -5.00 -7.16 -2.67
C ILE A 26 -3.79 -6.26 -2.84
N LEU A 27 -2.60 -6.83 -2.67
CA LEU A 27 -1.33 -6.16 -2.88
C LEU A 27 -0.66 -6.75 -4.13
N HIS A 28 -0.33 -5.90 -5.09
CA HIS A 28 0.41 -6.27 -6.29
C HIS A 28 1.80 -5.63 -6.26
N HIS A 29 2.84 -6.42 -6.49
CA HIS A 29 4.19 -5.91 -6.68
C HIS A 29 4.41 -5.62 -8.16
N LEU A 30 4.51 -4.35 -8.53
CA LEU A 30 4.47 -3.92 -9.93
C LEU A 30 5.86 -3.92 -10.59
N ASN A 31 6.91 -3.73 -9.80
CA ASN A 31 8.30 -3.85 -10.20
C ASN A 31 9.07 -4.70 -9.16
N ALA A 32 10.39 -4.80 -9.26
CA ALA A 32 11.21 -5.54 -8.29
C ALA A 32 11.68 -4.68 -7.10
N ASP A 33 11.15 -3.46 -6.96
CA ASP A 33 11.68 -2.42 -6.08
C ASP A 33 10.57 -1.80 -5.20
N THR A 34 9.94 -0.70 -5.61
CA THR A 34 9.11 0.18 -4.76
C THR A 34 7.70 0.41 -5.26
N SER A 35 7.32 -0.09 -6.44
CA SER A 35 6.00 0.20 -7.01
C SER A 35 4.97 -0.85 -6.64
N TRP A 36 3.88 -0.39 -6.04
CA TRP A 36 2.79 -1.26 -5.57
C TRP A 36 1.44 -0.76 -6.05
N LEU A 37 0.54 -1.70 -6.35
CA LEU A 37 -0.90 -1.42 -6.41
C LEU A 37 -1.56 -2.05 -5.19
N LEU A 38 -2.21 -1.24 -4.35
CA LEU A 38 -3.02 -1.71 -3.24
C LEU A 38 -4.50 -1.52 -3.58
N GLN A 39 -5.23 -2.62 -3.72
CA GLN A 39 -6.66 -2.61 -3.98
C GLN A 39 -7.41 -2.88 -2.68
N ILE A 40 -8.13 -1.87 -2.18
CA ILE A 40 -8.90 -1.95 -0.94
C ILE A 40 -10.38 -2.19 -1.30
N PRO A 41 -11.03 -3.22 -0.75
CA PRO A 41 -12.45 -3.47 -1.00
C PRO A 41 -13.28 -2.30 -0.47
N ARG A 42 -14.17 -1.74 -1.28
CA ARG A 42 -15.08 -0.69 -0.85
C ARG A 42 -16.13 -1.27 0.12
N PRO A 43 -16.55 -0.53 1.16
CA PRO A 43 -17.62 -0.97 2.02
C PRO A 43 -18.93 -1.18 1.26
N ALA A 44 -19.82 -2.03 1.78
CA ALA A 44 -21.02 -2.48 1.06
C ALA A 44 -21.94 -1.33 0.60
N ASN A 45 -21.99 -0.22 1.33
CA ASN A 45 -22.74 0.98 0.95
C ASN A 45 -22.14 1.71 -0.26
N ALA A 46 -20.81 1.70 -0.41
CA ALA A 46 -20.08 2.35 -1.49
C ALA A 46 -20.07 1.55 -2.81
N VAL A 47 -20.43 0.26 -2.76
CA VAL A 47 -20.60 -0.61 -3.95
C VAL A 47 -22.05 -0.59 -4.47
N LYS A 48 -22.98 0.08 -3.76
CA LYS A 48 -24.37 0.20 -4.21
C LYS A 48 -24.43 0.90 -5.58
N HIS A 49 -25.46 0.56 -6.36
CA HIS A 49 -25.72 1.11 -7.68
C HIS A 49 -24.68 0.79 -8.78
N GLY A 50 -23.82 -0.22 -8.57
CA GLY A 50 -22.91 -0.71 -9.60
C GLY A 50 -21.56 -0.01 -9.64
N ALA A 51 -21.17 0.64 -8.54
CA ALA A 51 -19.82 1.15 -8.36
C ALA A 51 -18.80 0.00 -8.28
N ARG A 52 -17.53 0.34 -8.55
CA ARG A 52 -16.39 -0.60 -8.48
C ARG A 52 -16.28 -1.23 -7.10
N ILE A 53 -15.79 -2.46 -7.06
CA ILE A 53 -15.56 -3.26 -5.86
C ILE A 53 -14.34 -2.74 -5.12
N TYR A 54 -13.28 -2.40 -5.84
CA TYR A 54 -12.04 -1.94 -5.23
C TYR A 54 -11.85 -0.43 -5.35
N TYR A 55 -11.09 0.10 -4.40
CA TYR A 55 -10.47 1.41 -4.46
C TYR A 55 -8.97 1.18 -4.63
N ASN A 56 -8.41 1.71 -5.71
CA ASN A 56 -7.09 1.36 -6.21
C ASN A 56 -6.09 2.47 -5.88
N ILE A 57 -5.14 2.17 -4.99
CA ILE A 57 -4.07 3.07 -4.58
C ILE A 57 -2.79 2.65 -5.28
N LEU A 58 -2.26 3.53 -6.14
CA LEU A 58 -0.96 3.35 -6.76
C LEU A 58 0.12 3.97 -5.86
N ILE A 59 1.12 3.19 -5.46
CA ILE A 59 2.16 3.62 -4.52
C ILE A 59 3.50 3.67 -5.26
N ASP A 60 4.20 4.81 -5.15
CA ASP A 60 5.55 5.06 -5.66
C ASP A 60 5.81 4.51 -7.09
N PRO A 61 5.09 4.98 -8.12
CA PRO A 61 5.19 4.40 -9.46
C PRO A 61 6.47 4.83 -10.19
N TRP A 62 7.31 3.84 -10.49
CA TRP A 62 8.48 3.94 -11.38
C TRP A 62 8.60 2.63 -12.17
N PHE A 63 8.29 2.66 -13.47
CA PHE A 63 8.17 1.43 -14.27
C PHE A 63 9.27 1.27 -15.31
N VAL A 64 9.63 2.38 -15.96
CA VAL A 64 10.59 2.44 -17.04
C VAL A 64 11.42 3.71 -16.92
N GLY A 65 12.53 3.77 -17.67
CA GLY A 65 13.45 4.89 -17.62
C GLY A 65 14.48 4.75 -16.49
N GLY A 66 15.32 5.77 -16.37
CA GLY A 66 16.32 5.84 -15.30
C GLY A 66 15.95 6.90 -14.29
N GLN A 67 16.28 6.66 -13.03
CA GLN A 67 16.17 7.63 -11.95
C GLN A 67 17.48 8.44 -11.84
N SER A 68 17.38 9.68 -11.36
CA SER A 68 18.51 10.56 -11.10
C SER A 68 18.17 11.62 -10.05
N ASP A 69 18.75 11.54 -8.87
CA ASP A 69 18.60 12.55 -7.82
C ASP A 69 19.77 13.54 -7.75
N VAL A 70 19.46 14.78 -7.31
CA VAL A 70 20.38 15.93 -7.12
C VAL A 70 20.99 16.48 -8.41
N ALA A 71 21.69 15.66 -9.20
CA ALA A 71 22.21 15.99 -10.53
C ALA A 71 22.51 14.73 -11.36
N LYS A 72 22.32 14.77 -12.68
CA LYS A 72 22.56 13.63 -13.62
C LYS A 72 23.96 13.01 -13.56
N TRP A 73 24.94 13.72 -12.99
CA TRP A 73 26.33 13.25 -12.81
C TRP A 73 26.60 12.61 -11.43
N PHE A 74 25.64 12.67 -10.49
CA PHE A 74 25.82 12.25 -9.10
C PHE A 74 25.46 10.77 -8.88
N SER A 75 24.31 10.31 -9.41
CA SER A 75 23.92 8.89 -9.44
C SER A 75 22.82 8.71 -10.48
N GLN A 76 23.03 7.83 -11.47
CA GLN A 76 22.00 7.43 -12.43
C GLN A 76 21.76 5.94 -12.27
N GLN A 77 20.51 5.54 -12.03
CA GLN A 77 20.16 4.15 -11.77
C GLN A 77 18.97 3.71 -12.63
N TRP A 78 18.92 2.42 -12.91
CA TRP A 78 17.89 1.74 -13.68
C TRP A 78 17.53 0.44 -12.98
N HIS A 79 16.30 -0.01 -13.15
CA HIS A 79 15.91 -1.35 -12.74
C HIS A 79 16.86 -2.41 -13.31
N ALA A 80 17.29 -3.33 -12.45
CA ALA A 80 18.08 -4.47 -12.88
C ALA A 80 17.20 -5.56 -13.49
N THR A 81 16.00 -5.71 -12.92
CA THR A 81 14.91 -6.58 -13.34
C THR A 81 13.85 -5.72 -14.02
N GLU A 82 13.48 -6.06 -15.25
CA GLU A 82 12.43 -5.32 -15.96
C GLU A 82 11.11 -5.35 -15.18
N SER A 83 10.48 -4.18 -15.01
CA SER A 83 9.19 -4.04 -14.33
C SER A 83 8.11 -4.91 -14.97
N ALA A 84 7.24 -5.52 -14.16
CA ALA A 84 6.16 -6.38 -14.67
C ALA A 84 5.08 -5.59 -15.41
N VAL A 85 4.94 -4.30 -15.09
CA VAL A 85 4.16 -3.32 -15.84
C VAL A 85 5.07 -2.21 -16.35
N LYS A 86 4.78 -1.64 -17.51
CA LYS A 86 5.64 -0.63 -18.18
C LYS A 86 5.02 0.75 -18.30
N SER A 87 3.74 0.88 -17.99
CA SER A 87 2.97 2.13 -18.12
C SER A 87 1.80 2.14 -17.14
N ILE A 88 1.20 3.33 -16.96
CA ILE A 88 -0.04 3.46 -16.18
C ILE A 88 -1.19 2.68 -16.83
N SER A 89 -1.25 2.63 -18.16
CA SER A 89 -2.29 1.85 -18.87
C SER A 89 -2.25 0.35 -18.57
N GLU A 90 -1.07 -0.24 -18.36
CA GLU A 90 -0.94 -1.64 -17.96
C GLU A 90 -1.42 -1.87 -16.51
N VAL A 91 -1.21 -0.90 -15.62
CA VAL A 91 -1.74 -0.92 -14.24
C VAL A 91 -3.26 -0.82 -14.25
N GLU A 92 -3.82 0.06 -15.08
CA GLU A 92 -5.27 0.22 -15.21
C GLU A 92 -5.92 -1.04 -15.80
N GLU A 93 -5.29 -1.68 -16.77
CA GLU A 93 -5.73 -2.97 -17.31
C GLU A 93 -5.69 -4.07 -16.24
N LEU A 94 -4.64 -4.14 -15.43
CA LEU A 94 -4.57 -5.06 -14.28
C LEU A 94 -5.74 -4.83 -13.32
N ALA A 95 -5.97 -3.57 -12.91
CA ALA A 95 -7.06 -3.21 -12.00
C ALA A 95 -8.43 -3.56 -12.60
N ARG A 96 -8.64 -3.31 -13.89
CA ARG A 96 -9.86 -3.64 -14.63
C ARG A 96 -10.09 -5.15 -14.68
N GLN A 97 -9.06 -5.96 -14.91
CA GLN A 97 -9.17 -7.42 -14.93
C GLN A 97 -9.58 -7.97 -13.56
N VAL A 98 -9.00 -7.45 -12.47
CA VAL A 98 -9.40 -7.84 -11.11
C VAL A 98 -10.85 -7.47 -10.84
N GLU A 99 -11.27 -6.27 -11.24
CA GLU A 99 -12.66 -5.79 -11.08
C GLU A 99 -13.68 -6.69 -11.81
N ILE A 100 -13.34 -7.14 -13.03
CA ILE A 100 -14.15 -8.12 -13.79
C ILE A 100 -14.22 -9.45 -13.05
N LEU A 101 -13.09 -9.99 -12.61
CA LEU A 101 -13.02 -11.30 -11.94
C LEU A 101 -13.70 -11.30 -10.58
N ALA A 102 -13.71 -10.17 -9.87
CA ALA A 102 -14.45 -9.98 -8.62
C ALA A 102 -15.96 -9.80 -8.83
N GLY A 103 -16.42 -9.67 -10.07
CA GLY A 103 -17.83 -9.55 -10.46
C GLY A 103 -18.40 -8.13 -10.35
N GLY A 104 -17.55 -7.10 -10.38
CA GLY A 104 -17.97 -5.70 -10.24
C GLY A 104 -18.57 -5.13 -11.51
N LEU A 105 -18.00 -5.48 -12.66
CA LEU A 105 -18.53 -5.10 -13.97
C LEU A 105 -19.62 -6.10 -14.40
N ARG A 106 -20.89 -5.77 -14.11
CA ARG A 106 -22.02 -6.53 -14.65
C ARG A 106 -22.16 -6.22 -16.14
N ALA A 107 -21.69 -7.12 -17.00
CA ALA A 107 -22.06 -7.13 -18.41
C ALA A 107 -23.59 -7.28 -18.54
N GLY A 108 -24.30 -6.17 -18.63
CA GLY A 108 -25.76 -6.15 -18.69
C GLY A 108 -26.28 -6.88 -19.92
N LYS A 109 -27.26 -7.78 -19.73
CA LYS A 109 -28.07 -8.44 -20.78
C LYS A 109 -28.96 -7.48 -21.60
N SER A 110 -28.65 -6.18 -21.65
CA SER A 110 -29.43 -5.18 -22.38
C SER A 110 -28.53 -4.49 -23.41
N GLY A 111 -28.57 -4.98 -24.65
CA GLY A 111 -27.73 -4.55 -25.78
C GLY A 111 -27.87 -3.09 -26.24
N LYS A 112 -28.53 -2.22 -25.47
CA LYS A 112 -28.65 -0.78 -25.72
C LYS A 112 -27.77 0.09 -24.81
N ARG A 113 -27.36 -0.40 -23.62
CA ARG A 113 -26.51 0.32 -22.66
C ARG A 113 -25.00 0.19 -22.93
N LYS A 114 -24.62 -0.70 -23.83
CA LYS A 114 -23.22 -1.09 -24.07
C LYS A 114 -22.41 -0.05 -24.86
N ARG A 115 -23.05 1.00 -25.42
CA ARG A 115 -22.37 2.02 -26.22
C ARG A 115 -22.04 3.27 -25.39
N GLU A 116 -22.97 3.70 -24.54
CA GLU A 116 -22.76 4.79 -23.56
C GLU A 116 -21.81 4.35 -22.43
N GLN A 117 -21.89 3.10 -21.93
CA GLN A 117 -20.95 2.61 -20.91
C GLN A 117 -19.49 2.51 -21.39
N VAL A 118 -19.26 2.27 -22.69
CA VAL A 118 -17.90 2.13 -23.23
C VAL A 118 -17.26 3.51 -23.41
N GLU A 119 -18.04 4.53 -23.74
CA GLU A 119 -17.56 5.92 -23.81
C GLU A 119 -17.31 6.51 -22.40
N ASP A 120 -18.17 6.22 -21.40
CA ASP A 120 -17.94 6.62 -19.99
C ASP A 120 -16.77 5.87 -19.31
N GLU A 121 -16.51 4.60 -19.70
CA GLU A 121 -15.39 3.80 -19.15
C GLU A 121 -14.03 4.24 -19.70
N GLU A 122 -13.98 4.87 -20.88
CA GLU A 122 -12.74 5.44 -21.45
C GLU A 122 -12.36 6.79 -20.81
N GLU A 123 -13.30 7.48 -20.15
CA GLU A 123 -13.05 8.79 -19.51
C GLU A 123 -12.55 8.70 -18.06
N HIS A 124 -12.66 7.53 -17.39
CA HIS A 124 -12.35 7.40 -15.96
C HIS A 124 -11.17 6.48 -15.67
N SER A 125 -10.16 7.02 -14.98
CA SER A 125 -8.99 6.25 -14.54
C SER A 125 -9.37 5.12 -13.59
N TYR A 126 -8.73 3.96 -13.78
CA TYR A 126 -8.87 2.85 -12.84
C TYR A 126 -8.05 3.07 -11.56
N VAL A 127 -7.10 4.02 -11.54
CA VAL A 127 -6.39 4.45 -10.33
C VAL A 127 -7.26 5.48 -9.61
N ASP A 128 -7.62 5.21 -8.35
CA ASP A 128 -8.45 6.12 -7.56
C ASP A 128 -7.62 7.21 -6.85
N CYS A 129 -6.40 6.87 -6.43
CA CYS A 129 -5.42 7.86 -5.95
C CYS A 129 -3.98 7.34 -6.09
N VAL A 130 -3.03 8.27 -6.04
CA VAL A 130 -1.60 7.97 -5.95
C VAL A 130 -1.09 8.32 -4.56
N ALA A 131 -0.26 7.47 -3.96
CA ALA A 131 0.43 7.73 -2.71
C ALA A 131 1.95 7.74 -2.94
N ILE A 132 2.63 8.81 -2.56
CA ILE A 132 4.08 9.00 -2.76
C ILE A 132 4.78 9.13 -1.42
N SER A 133 5.71 8.22 -1.16
CA SER A 133 6.44 8.15 0.10
C SER A 133 7.57 9.16 0.21
N HIS A 134 8.27 9.45 -0.89
CA HIS A 134 9.44 10.33 -0.92
C HIS A 134 9.54 11.08 -2.26
N GLU A 135 10.23 12.22 -2.27
CA GLU A 135 10.47 13.06 -3.46
C GLU A 135 11.55 12.51 -4.42
N PHE A 136 12.27 11.46 -4.01
CA PHE A 136 13.33 10.85 -4.81
C PHE A 136 12.77 10.16 -6.05
N THR A 137 13.54 10.16 -7.13
CA THR A 137 13.06 9.76 -8.46
C THR A 137 12.76 8.27 -8.61
N ASP A 138 13.22 7.41 -7.69
CA ASP A 138 12.82 5.99 -7.59
C ASP A 138 11.52 5.76 -6.79
N HIS A 139 10.86 6.85 -6.36
CA HIS A 139 9.54 6.86 -5.72
C HIS A 139 8.58 7.83 -6.43
N CYS A 140 9.05 9.04 -6.71
CA CYS A 140 8.34 10.15 -7.33
C CYS A 140 8.81 10.36 -8.78
N HIS A 141 8.74 9.31 -9.59
CA HIS A 141 9.24 9.33 -10.97
C HIS A 141 8.32 10.18 -11.87
N LYS A 142 8.84 11.32 -12.36
CA LYS A 142 8.05 12.31 -13.09
C LYS A 142 7.43 11.75 -14.36
N GLU A 143 8.22 11.07 -15.20
CA GLU A 143 7.76 10.57 -16.49
C GLU A 143 6.60 9.57 -16.32
N THR A 144 6.69 8.68 -15.33
CA THR A 144 5.61 7.73 -15.01
C THR A 144 4.40 8.45 -14.41
N LEU A 145 4.60 9.39 -13.49
CA LEU A 145 3.49 10.10 -12.86
C LEU A 145 2.70 10.98 -13.85
N LEU A 146 3.35 11.55 -14.86
CA LEU A 146 2.66 12.34 -15.89
C LEU A 146 1.79 11.48 -16.83
N GLU A 147 1.90 10.15 -16.81
CA GLU A 147 0.95 9.25 -17.49
C GLU A 147 -0.37 9.09 -16.72
N VAL A 148 -0.39 9.35 -15.40
CA VAL A 148 -1.60 9.27 -14.58
C VAL A 148 -2.58 10.36 -14.99
N HIS A 149 -3.87 10.07 -15.04
CA HIS A 149 -4.88 11.09 -15.36
C HIS A 149 -4.86 12.26 -14.34
N GLY A 150 -4.90 13.51 -14.81
CA GLY A 150 -4.69 14.71 -13.98
C GLY A 150 -5.75 14.97 -12.90
N ASP A 151 -6.92 14.33 -13.00
CA ASP A 151 -7.96 14.39 -11.96
C ASP A 151 -7.77 13.35 -10.83
N VAL A 152 -6.82 12.40 -10.98
CA VAL A 152 -6.48 11.46 -9.90
C VAL A 152 -5.75 12.23 -8.79
N PRO A 153 -6.25 12.22 -7.54
CA PRO A 153 -5.60 12.92 -6.43
C PRO A 153 -4.30 12.24 -6.02
N VAL A 154 -3.31 13.05 -5.68
CA VAL A 154 -2.00 12.59 -5.20
C VAL A 154 -1.83 12.93 -3.73
N PHE A 155 -1.51 11.95 -2.90
CA PHE A 155 -1.16 12.09 -1.49
C PHE A 155 0.34 11.87 -1.32
N ALA A 156 1.07 12.86 -0.84
CA ALA A 156 2.54 12.79 -0.85
C ALA A 156 3.16 13.41 0.41
N THR A 157 4.44 13.18 0.68
CA THR A 157 5.16 13.99 1.67
C THR A 157 5.23 15.45 1.24
N GLU A 158 5.49 16.37 2.17
CA GLU A 158 5.49 17.81 1.88
C GLU A 158 6.42 18.19 0.71
N GLN A 159 7.63 17.62 0.66
CA GLN A 159 8.59 17.87 -0.41
C GLN A 159 8.11 17.29 -1.75
N ALA A 160 7.63 16.05 -1.75
CA ALA A 160 7.09 15.41 -2.96
C ALA A 160 5.83 16.15 -3.46
N ALA A 161 4.94 16.57 -2.57
CA ALA A 161 3.75 17.34 -2.92
C ALA A 161 4.10 18.67 -3.59
N ALA A 162 5.10 19.40 -3.06
CA ALA A 162 5.59 20.64 -3.66
C ALA A 162 6.20 20.39 -5.05
N LEU A 163 7.01 19.34 -5.19
CA LEU A 163 7.62 18.95 -6.46
C LEU A 163 6.55 18.58 -7.51
N ILE A 164 5.61 17.71 -7.16
CA ILE A 164 4.53 17.24 -8.04
C ILE A 164 3.63 18.40 -8.45
N SER A 165 3.28 19.29 -7.52
CA SER A 165 2.49 20.50 -7.80
C SER A 165 3.17 21.40 -8.84
N SER A 166 4.51 21.51 -8.80
CA SER A 166 5.28 22.30 -9.77
C SER A 166 5.16 21.80 -11.22
N TRP A 167 4.73 20.55 -11.42
CA TRP A 167 4.56 19.99 -12.76
C TRP A 167 3.27 20.46 -13.44
N ASN A 168 2.34 21.08 -12.70
CA ASN A 168 1.06 21.60 -13.22
C ASN A 168 0.23 20.55 -13.99
N HIS A 169 0.27 19.31 -13.51
CA HIS A 169 -0.43 18.18 -14.12
C HIS A 169 -1.66 17.75 -13.31
N PHE A 170 -1.48 17.56 -12.01
CA PHE A 170 -2.55 17.12 -11.11
C PHE A 170 -3.35 18.29 -10.57
N ARG A 171 -4.69 18.14 -10.57
CA ARG A 171 -5.61 19.13 -10.00
C ARG A 171 -5.56 19.15 -8.47
N THR A 172 -5.32 17.98 -7.87
CA THR A 172 -5.34 17.80 -6.41
C THR A 172 -4.07 17.10 -5.95
N VAL A 173 -3.25 17.81 -5.17
CA VAL A 173 -2.07 17.26 -4.50
C VAL A 173 -2.18 17.61 -3.01
N VAL A 174 -2.22 16.60 -2.15
CA VAL A 174 -2.47 16.74 -0.71
C VAL A 174 -1.26 16.24 0.07
N PRO A 175 -0.61 17.11 0.87
CA PRO A 175 0.43 16.68 1.79
C PRO A 175 -0.12 15.73 2.86
N THR A 176 0.57 14.61 3.08
CA THR A 176 0.25 13.63 4.14
C THR A 176 0.63 14.17 5.52
N LEU A 177 -0.31 14.06 6.46
CA LEU A 177 -0.08 14.48 7.84
C LEU A 177 0.66 13.41 8.63
N THR A 178 1.46 13.84 9.60
CA THR A 178 2.17 12.94 10.51
C THR A 178 1.19 12.33 11.50
N PHE A 179 1.10 11.01 11.53
CA PHE A 179 0.31 10.24 12.47
C PHE A 179 1.01 10.20 13.84
N THR A 180 0.31 10.65 14.88
CA THR A 180 0.89 10.85 16.23
C THR A 180 0.31 9.87 17.25
N ASP A 181 0.93 9.79 18.43
CA ASP A 181 0.44 8.92 19.50
C ASP A 181 -0.98 9.31 19.94
N ASN A 182 -1.81 8.30 20.23
CA ASN A 182 -3.24 8.45 20.61
C ASN A 182 -4.11 9.17 19.57
N ALA A 183 -3.70 9.18 18.31
CA ALA A 183 -4.47 9.79 17.23
C ALA A 183 -5.64 8.89 16.78
N ASP A 184 -6.72 9.53 16.32
CA ASP A 184 -7.79 8.89 15.58
C ASP A 184 -7.44 8.91 14.08
N TRP A 185 -7.51 7.74 13.43
CA TRP A 185 -7.19 7.62 12.01
C TRP A 185 -8.20 8.32 11.10
N HIS A 186 -9.43 8.57 11.56
CA HIS A 186 -10.43 9.30 10.78
C HIS A 186 -9.99 10.75 10.49
N ASP A 187 -9.21 11.37 11.38
CA ASP A 187 -8.65 12.71 11.18
C ASP A 187 -7.65 12.78 10.01
N TYR A 188 -7.20 11.62 9.53
CA TYR A 188 -6.28 11.47 8.40
C TYR A 188 -6.97 11.01 7.10
N SER A 189 -8.30 10.91 7.11
CA SER A 189 -9.14 10.72 5.91
C SER A 189 -9.38 12.06 5.20
N LEU A 190 -8.31 12.66 4.68
CA LEU A 190 -8.36 13.97 4.06
C LEU A 190 -9.06 13.94 2.70
N SER A 191 -9.95 14.90 2.44
CA SER A 191 -10.58 15.09 1.13
C SER A 191 -9.51 15.16 0.03
N PRO A 192 -9.71 14.48 -1.12
CA PRO A 192 -10.95 13.81 -1.56
C PRO A 192 -11.07 12.31 -1.20
N LEU A 193 -10.29 11.79 -0.23
CA LEU A 193 -10.45 10.40 0.19
C LEU A 193 -11.86 10.14 0.76
N PRO A 194 -12.40 8.94 0.54
CA PRO A 194 -13.64 8.55 1.20
C PRO A 194 -13.41 8.37 2.71
N SER A 195 -14.42 8.66 3.52
CA SER A 195 -14.34 8.70 5.00
C SER A 195 -13.91 7.39 5.68
N TRP A 196 -13.84 6.28 4.93
CA TRP A 196 -13.42 4.97 5.42
C TRP A 196 -11.95 4.65 5.08
N LEU A 197 -11.19 5.61 4.52
CA LEU A 197 -9.81 5.45 4.07
C LEU A 197 -8.96 6.67 4.47
N GLY A 198 -7.89 6.45 5.22
CA GLY A 198 -6.89 7.47 5.55
C GLY A 198 -5.53 7.17 4.92
N ILE A 199 -4.84 8.21 4.45
CA ILE A 199 -3.44 8.14 4.01
C ILE A 199 -2.66 9.18 4.80
N SER A 200 -1.74 8.70 5.64
CA SER A 200 -0.91 9.49 6.54
C SER A 200 0.55 9.04 6.46
N ARG A 201 1.41 9.66 7.27
CA ARG A 201 2.81 9.26 7.37
C ARG A 201 3.27 9.06 8.81
N LEU A 202 4.22 8.16 9.04
CA LEU A 202 4.97 8.06 10.29
C LEU A 202 6.35 8.68 10.10
N THR A 203 6.85 9.37 11.14
CA THR A 203 8.16 10.01 11.13
C THR A 203 8.93 9.70 12.40
N ALA A 204 10.26 9.71 12.31
CA ALA A 204 11.12 9.54 13.47
C ALA A 204 11.70 10.88 13.95
N SER A 205 11.71 11.08 15.27
CA SER A 205 12.41 12.20 15.90
C SER A 205 13.91 12.04 15.66
N ASN A 206 14.57 13.07 15.12
CA ASN A 206 15.99 13.10 14.73
C ASN A 206 16.36 12.50 13.37
N ASP A 207 15.39 12.28 12.49
CA ASP A 207 15.66 11.92 11.10
C ASP A 207 15.73 13.18 10.21
N ALA A 208 16.94 13.60 9.89
CA ALA A 208 17.15 14.77 9.05
C ALA A 208 16.51 14.54 7.66
N LEU A 209 15.65 15.47 7.25
CA LEU A 209 14.91 15.44 5.96
C LEU A 209 13.80 14.37 5.86
N TYR A 210 13.47 13.65 6.93
CA TYR A 210 12.44 12.59 6.93
C TYR A 210 12.72 11.46 5.92
N TYR A 211 14.01 11.13 5.72
CA TYR A 211 14.46 10.04 4.84
C TYR A 211 13.95 8.66 5.27
N HIS A 212 13.82 8.44 6.58
CA HIS A 212 13.32 7.23 7.20
C HIS A 212 11.87 7.43 7.67
N SER A 213 10.99 7.74 6.73
CA SER A 213 9.54 7.88 6.97
C SER A 213 8.75 6.67 6.43
N ALA A 214 7.49 6.56 6.84
CA ALA A 214 6.58 5.51 6.36
C ALA A 214 5.29 6.10 5.84
N LEU A 215 4.71 5.51 4.80
CA LEU A 215 3.28 5.70 4.52
C LEU A 215 2.48 4.78 5.43
N LEU A 216 1.40 5.33 6.01
CA LEU A 216 0.41 4.61 6.79
C LEU A 216 -0.95 4.75 6.11
N ILE A 217 -1.43 3.64 5.54
CA ILE A 217 -2.73 3.56 4.88
C ILE A 217 -3.68 2.84 5.84
N THR A 218 -4.73 3.51 6.28
CA THR A 218 -5.71 3.00 7.25
C THR A 218 -7.07 2.86 6.58
N PHE A 219 -7.81 1.80 6.86
CA PHE A 219 -9.12 1.61 6.28
C PHE A 219 -10.05 0.76 7.14
N SER A 220 -11.34 1.07 7.06
CA SER A 220 -12.41 0.33 7.72
C SER A 220 -13.44 -0.16 6.69
N THR A 221 -13.24 -1.39 6.23
CA THR A 221 -14.02 -1.96 5.11
C THR A 221 -14.76 -3.24 5.47
N HIS A 222 -14.40 -3.86 6.59
CA HIS A 222 -15.09 -5.02 7.16
C HIS A 222 -15.40 -4.80 8.64
N PRO A 223 -16.60 -5.17 9.12
CA PRO A 223 -16.82 -5.24 10.55
C PRO A 223 -15.90 -6.31 11.15
N PHE A 224 -15.00 -5.90 12.03
CA PHE A 224 -14.18 -6.83 12.80
C PHE A 224 -15.09 -7.79 13.57
N LEU A 225 -14.97 -9.09 13.31
CA LEU A 225 -15.53 -10.10 14.20
C LEU A 225 -14.62 -10.15 15.44
N PRO A 226 -15.07 -9.68 16.62
CA PRO A 226 -14.23 -9.71 17.81
C PRO A 226 -13.87 -11.15 18.18
N THR A 227 -12.59 -11.43 18.37
CA THR A 227 -12.07 -12.72 18.87
C THR A 227 -12.28 -12.91 20.38
N SER A 228 -12.90 -11.95 21.06
CA SER A 228 -13.17 -12.02 22.50
C SER A 228 -14.64 -12.33 22.77
N THR A 229 -14.88 -13.33 23.62
CA THR A 229 -16.22 -13.68 24.13
C THR A 229 -16.92 -12.43 24.67
N PRO A 230 -18.16 -12.12 24.23
CA PRO A 230 -18.84 -10.91 24.64
C PRO A 230 -19.07 -10.90 26.15
N LYS A 231 -18.43 -9.96 26.86
CA LYS A 231 -18.80 -9.65 28.24
C LYS A 231 -20.18 -9.00 28.20
N LYS A 232 -21.20 -9.73 28.67
CA LYS A 232 -22.55 -9.19 28.93
C LYS A 232 -22.43 -7.91 29.78
N ARG A 233 -22.60 -6.74 29.17
CA ARG A 233 -23.06 -5.57 29.91
C ARG A 233 -24.58 -5.51 29.78
N LEU A 234 -25.25 -5.75 30.91
CA LEU A 234 -26.64 -5.34 31.09
C LEU A 234 -26.64 -3.82 31.25
N SER A 235 -27.26 -3.12 30.32
CA SER A 235 -27.80 -1.78 30.59
C SER A 235 -29.08 -1.58 29.79
N THR A 236 -30.16 -1.52 30.55
CA THR A 236 -31.53 -1.18 30.21
C THR A 236 -31.67 0.29 29.83
N SER A 237 -32.31 0.59 28.70
CA SER A 237 -33.22 1.75 28.54
C SER A 237 -33.94 1.66 27.20
N LEU A 238 -35.24 1.39 27.23
CA LEU A 238 -36.13 1.45 26.07
C LEU A 238 -36.60 2.91 25.90
N SER A 239 -36.18 3.56 24.82
CA SER A 239 -36.83 4.79 24.33
C SER A 239 -37.63 4.47 23.08
N ILE A 240 -38.95 4.50 23.23
CA ILE A 240 -39.95 4.43 22.16
C ILE A 240 -39.99 5.83 21.52
N ASN A 241 -39.61 5.92 20.23
CA ASN A 241 -39.71 7.04 19.27
C ASN A 241 -38.35 7.65 18.85
N GLY A 242 -37.93 7.39 17.60
CA GLY A 242 -36.86 8.12 16.91
C GLY A 242 -36.25 7.30 15.76
N ASP A 243 -36.30 7.84 14.53
CA ASP A 243 -35.89 7.27 13.24
C ASP A 243 -34.83 6.15 13.23
N GLY A 244 -35.21 4.99 12.66
CA GLY A 244 -34.47 3.73 12.69
C GLY A 244 -33.22 3.66 11.81
N ALA A 245 -32.19 4.44 12.15
CA ALA A 245 -30.85 4.38 11.57
C ALA A 245 -29.77 3.75 12.49
N GLU A 246 -30.09 3.32 13.71
CA GLU A 246 -29.03 3.01 14.71
C GLU A 246 -28.97 1.55 15.23
N ASP A 247 -29.91 0.66 14.89
CA ASP A 247 -30.01 -0.65 15.55
C ASP A 247 -29.12 -1.79 15.00
N LEU A 248 -28.11 -1.49 14.16
CA LEU A 248 -27.02 -2.44 13.84
C LEU A 248 -25.61 -1.92 14.15
N ALA A 249 -25.46 -0.68 14.61
CA ALA A 249 -24.16 -0.08 14.94
C ALA A 249 -23.74 -0.32 16.39
N SER A 250 -24.56 -1.01 17.19
CA SER A 250 -24.24 -1.33 18.58
C SER A 250 -23.39 -2.61 18.66
N ALA A 251 -22.07 -2.42 18.80
CA ALA A 251 -21.04 -3.39 19.21
C ALA A 251 -20.09 -4.00 18.15
N THR A 252 -19.87 -3.34 17.00
CA THR A 252 -18.68 -3.61 16.17
C THR A 252 -17.56 -2.65 16.57
N SER A 253 -16.39 -3.17 16.94
CA SER A 253 -15.20 -2.37 17.27
C SER A 253 -14.91 -1.37 16.14
N GLU A 254 -14.82 -0.07 16.43
CA GLU A 254 -14.40 1.00 15.49
C GLU A 254 -12.94 0.87 15.01
N ALA A 255 -12.29 -0.24 15.35
CA ALA A 255 -10.95 -0.57 14.89
C ALA A 255 -10.86 -0.52 13.36
N ALA A 256 -9.66 -0.23 12.86
CA ALA A 256 -9.34 -0.21 11.44
C ALA A 256 -8.16 -1.13 11.14
N GLU A 257 -8.06 -1.57 9.90
CA GLU A 257 -6.87 -2.25 9.40
C GLU A 257 -5.89 -1.23 8.82
N CYS A 258 -4.60 -1.56 8.82
CA CYS A 258 -3.61 -0.71 8.18
C CYS A 258 -2.55 -1.48 7.39
N VAL A 259 -2.01 -0.80 6.39
CA VAL A 259 -0.80 -1.18 5.65
C VAL A 259 0.26 -0.12 5.91
N ILE A 260 1.44 -0.56 6.31
CA ILE A 260 2.59 0.29 6.59
C ILE A 260 3.66 0.02 5.54
N TYR A 261 4.10 1.07 4.84
CA TYR A 261 5.11 0.96 3.79
C TYR A 261 6.33 1.83 4.10
N THR A 262 7.50 1.18 4.12
CA THR A 262 8.77 1.75 4.61
C THR A 262 9.93 1.44 3.67
N PRO A 263 10.04 2.09 2.49
CA PRO A 263 11.03 1.73 1.49
C PRO A 263 12.48 1.88 1.96
N HIS A 264 12.79 2.93 2.73
CA HIS A 264 14.09 3.15 3.36
C HIS A 264 14.13 2.63 4.81
N GLY A 265 12.99 2.15 5.31
CA GLY A 265 12.80 1.84 6.72
C GLY A 265 12.46 3.05 7.56
N ILE A 266 11.79 2.80 8.69
CA ILE A 266 11.60 3.75 9.78
C ILE A 266 12.16 3.12 11.07
N PRO A 267 12.86 3.86 11.94
CA PRO A 267 13.27 3.32 13.23
C PRO A 267 12.09 2.68 13.95
N HIS A 268 12.22 1.42 14.36
CA HIS A 268 11.11 0.68 14.97
C HIS A 268 10.45 1.42 16.15
N THR A 269 11.22 2.20 16.92
CA THR A 269 10.70 3.02 18.03
C THR A 269 9.69 4.09 17.59
N ALA A 270 9.78 4.57 16.35
CA ALA A 270 8.85 5.55 15.78
C ALA A 270 7.52 4.92 15.29
N LEU A 271 7.35 3.61 15.50
CA LEU A 271 6.08 2.90 15.25
C LEU A 271 5.14 2.92 16.46
N SER A 272 5.52 3.57 17.58
CA SER A 272 4.67 3.70 18.77
C SER A 272 3.27 4.27 18.51
N PRO A 273 3.04 5.19 17.54
CA PRO A 273 1.70 5.71 17.27
C PRO A 273 0.70 4.63 16.89
N ILE A 274 1.14 3.56 16.22
CA ILE A 274 0.26 2.45 15.81
C ILE A 274 -0.30 1.71 17.03
N ALA A 275 0.53 1.51 18.06
CA ALA A 275 0.13 0.79 19.26
C ALA A 275 -0.78 1.61 20.20
N THR A 276 -0.82 2.94 20.02
CA THR A 276 -1.57 3.86 20.88
C THR A 276 -2.78 4.48 20.19
N ALA A 277 -2.98 4.24 18.89
CA ALA A 277 -4.11 4.74 18.13
C ALA A 277 -5.46 4.36 18.76
N ASP A 278 -6.41 5.29 18.70
CA ASP A 278 -7.77 5.11 19.16
C ASP A 278 -8.73 5.72 18.11
N PRO A 279 -9.53 4.92 17.37
CA PRO A 279 -9.70 3.48 17.54
C PRO A 279 -8.46 2.62 17.22
N PRO A 280 -8.37 1.37 17.74
CA PRO A 280 -7.22 0.51 17.53
C PRO A 280 -6.93 0.18 16.06
N LEU A 281 -5.64 0.17 15.70
CA LEU A 281 -5.17 -0.23 14.37
C LEU A 281 -4.66 -1.67 14.37
N HIS A 282 -5.11 -2.46 13.40
CA HIS A 282 -4.62 -3.81 13.14
C HIS A 282 -3.71 -3.82 11.91
N THR A 283 -2.40 -4.04 12.12
CA THR A 283 -1.43 -4.09 11.03
C THR A 283 -1.63 -5.32 10.17
N LEU A 284 -2.23 -5.14 9.00
CA LEU A 284 -2.46 -6.22 8.05
C LEU A 284 -1.14 -6.55 7.34
N ALA A 285 -0.49 -5.55 6.74
CA ALA A 285 0.78 -5.72 6.05
C ALA A 285 1.82 -4.66 6.44
N PHE A 286 3.06 -5.11 6.57
CA PHE A 286 4.24 -4.31 6.81
C PHE A 286 5.22 -4.53 5.64
N LEU A 287 5.41 -3.51 4.82
CA LEU A 287 6.28 -3.55 3.64
C LEU A 287 7.62 -2.93 4.02
N HIS A 288 8.66 -3.76 4.11
CA HIS A 288 9.98 -3.37 4.55
C HIS A 288 11.08 -4.27 3.97
N GLY A 289 12.11 -3.64 3.42
CA GLY A 289 13.26 -4.33 2.84
C GLY A 289 14.18 -4.99 3.87
N LEU A 290 14.92 -6.00 3.41
CA LEU A 290 15.93 -6.69 4.19
C LEU A 290 17.32 -6.08 4.02
N HIS A 291 17.57 -5.37 2.93
CA HIS A 291 18.89 -4.84 2.61
C HIS A 291 19.22 -3.63 3.48
N ASP A 292 20.34 -3.74 4.18
CA ASP A 292 20.98 -2.63 4.87
C ASP A 292 21.87 -1.90 3.87
N VAL A 293 21.63 -0.61 3.65
CA VAL A 293 22.38 0.21 2.69
C VAL A 293 22.84 1.48 3.38
N SER A 294 24.13 1.79 3.29
CA SER A 294 24.72 3.01 3.86
C SER A 294 25.79 3.61 2.94
N LEU A 295 25.99 4.94 3.04
CA LEU A 295 27.12 5.64 2.41
C LEU A 295 28.33 5.74 3.34
N SER A 296 28.06 5.84 4.64
CA SER A 296 29.06 5.87 5.69
C SER A 296 28.44 5.35 6.99
N ALA A 297 29.26 5.17 8.04
CA ALA A 297 28.75 4.78 9.36
C ALA A 297 27.74 5.78 9.96
N ALA A 298 27.70 7.03 9.46
CA ALA A 298 26.78 8.07 9.90
C ALA A 298 25.62 8.35 8.93
N GLN A 299 25.62 7.73 7.74
CA GLN A 299 24.60 7.93 6.71
C GLN A 299 24.03 6.58 6.30
N GLN A 300 23.03 6.15 7.07
CA GLN A 300 22.19 5.00 6.75
C GLN A 300 21.15 5.43 5.73
N LEU A 301 21.00 4.64 4.67
CA LEU A 301 19.97 4.80 3.65
C LEU A 301 18.82 3.81 3.93
N ASN A 302 19.06 2.51 3.85
CA ASN A 302 18.03 1.51 4.16
C ASN A 302 18.33 0.86 5.52
N LEU A 303 17.38 0.87 6.45
CA LEU A 303 17.59 0.30 7.81
C LEU A 303 17.73 -1.23 7.85
N GLY A 304 17.22 -1.92 6.83
CA GLY A 304 17.39 -3.36 6.61
C GLY A 304 16.78 -4.29 7.67
N ALA A 305 17.09 -5.58 7.52
CA ALA A 305 16.39 -6.68 8.18
C ALA A 305 16.41 -6.64 9.72
N LYS A 306 17.47 -6.11 10.34
CA LYS A 306 17.53 -6.01 11.82
C LYS A 306 16.44 -5.09 12.36
N ASN A 307 16.30 -3.92 11.75
CA ASN A 307 15.23 -3.00 12.10
C ASN A 307 13.88 -3.60 11.73
N GLY A 308 13.78 -4.27 10.58
CA GLY A 308 12.58 -5.01 10.18
C GLY A 308 12.09 -6.03 11.20
N VAL A 309 12.98 -6.84 11.79
CA VAL A 309 12.62 -7.80 12.86
C VAL A 309 12.07 -7.09 14.09
N LEU A 310 12.70 -5.99 14.52
CA LEU A 310 12.25 -5.21 15.68
C LEU A 310 10.92 -4.52 15.41
N ALA A 311 10.74 -3.95 14.22
CA ALA A 311 9.51 -3.35 13.75
C ALA A 311 8.37 -4.39 13.70
N GLN A 312 8.63 -5.57 13.13
CA GLN A 312 7.65 -6.65 13.05
C GLN A 312 7.19 -7.12 14.43
N ARG A 313 8.07 -7.16 15.44
CA ARG A 313 7.71 -7.47 16.83
C ARG A 313 6.77 -6.44 17.45
N MET A 314 6.95 -5.17 17.11
CA MET A 314 6.08 -4.08 17.58
C MET A 314 4.73 -4.11 16.84
N LEU A 315 4.75 -4.23 15.52
CA LEU A 315 3.58 -4.14 14.67
C LEU A 315 2.71 -5.40 14.68
N ARG A 316 3.33 -6.56 14.91
CA ARG A 316 2.72 -7.90 14.80
C ARG A 316 1.93 -8.05 13.51
N ALA A 317 2.51 -7.57 12.40
CA ALA A 317 1.83 -7.54 11.13
C ALA A 317 1.50 -8.96 10.66
N LYS A 318 0.33 -9.15 10.06
CA LYS A 318 -0.04 -10.48 9.53
C LYS A 318 0.84 -10.89 8.35
N TYR A 319 1.28 -9.91 7.56
CA TYR A 319 2.19 -10.09 6.42
C TYR A 319 3.38 -9.12 6.57
N TRP A 320 4.61 -9.63 6.62
CA TRP A 320 5.80 -8.81 6.36
C TRP A 320 6.26 -9.08 4.93
N VAL A 321 6.19 -8.08 4.07
CA VAL A 321 6.56 -8.19 2.64
C VAL A 321 7.82 -7.40 2.35
N GLY A 322 8.78 -8.01 1.65
CA GLY A 322 9.99 -7.32 1.20
C GLY A 322 9.69 -6.21 0.18
N THR A 323 10.42 -5.10 0.27
CA THR A 323 10.34 -3.97 -0.70
C THR A 323 11.68 -3.27 -0.79
N HIS A 324 11.95 -2.60 -1.91
CA HIS A 324 13.11 -1.73 -2.12
C HIS A 324 14.47 -2.41 -1.94
N ASP A 325 14.50 -3.73 -2.14
CA ASP A 325 15.70 -4.56 -2.04
C ASP A 325 16.39 -4.71 -3.41
N GLU A 326 15.84 -4.18 -4.50
CA GLU A 326 16.45 -4.33 -5.83
C GLU A 326 17.91 -3.82 -5.81
N VAL A 327 18.80 -4.62 -6.41
CA VAL A 327 20.16 -4.17 -6.71
C VAL A 327 20.12 -3.55 -8.10
N LYS A 328 19.72 -2.27 -8.16
CA LYS A 328 19.60 -1.47 -9.37
C LYS A 328 20.91 -1.47 -10.18
N LYS A 329 20.81 -1.40 -11.50
CA LYS A 329 21.95 -1.13 -12.40
C LYS A 329 22.23 0.35 -12.37
N GLY A 330 23.47 0.79 -12.17
CA GLY A 330 23.76 2.21 -12.15
C GLY A 330 25.23 2.54 -12.06
N GLY A 331 25.54 3.82 -12.26
CA GLY A 331 26.88 4.37 -12.18
C GLY A 331 26.85 5.79 -11.63
N GLY A 332 28.03 6.34 -11.38
CA GLY A 332 28.20 7.64 -10.74
C GLY A 332 29.01 7.53 -9.46
N PHE A 333 29.51 8.66 -8.97
CA PHE A 333 30.47 8.69 -7.87
C PHE A 333 29.92 8.09 -6.58
N VAL A 334 28.61 8.24 -6.32
CA VAL A 334 27.96 7.72 -5.11
C VAL A 334 27.98 6.18 -5.05
N SER A 335 27.86 5.51 -6.20
CA SER A 335 27.87 4.04 -6.26
C SER A 335 29.16 3.40 -5.70
N TRP A 336 30.29 4.12 -5.75
CA TRP A 336 31.57 3.65 -5.22
C TRP A 336 31.65 3.69 -3.69
N PHE A 337 30.80 4.49 -3.04
CA PHE A 337 30.75 4.63 -1.59
C PHE A 337 29.59 3.86 -0.95
N LEU A 338 28.66 3.32 -1.74
CA LEU A 338 27.57 2.50 -1.25
C LEU A 338 28.08 1.20 -0.64
N ARG A 339 27.74 0.98 0.62
CA ARG A 339 27.92 -0.28 1.33
C ARG A 339 26.55 -0.92 1.46
N ARG A 340 26.41 -2.15 0.96
CA ARG A 340 25.18 -2.94 1.09
C ARG A 340 25.47 -4.25 1.80
N ARG A 341 24.67 -4.57 2.81
CA ARG A 341 24.59 -5.90 3.42
C ARG A 341 23.24 -6.51 3.09
N VAL A 342 23.28 -7.58 2.30
CA VAL A 342 22.11 -8.42 2.02
C VAL A 342 21.90 -9.34 3.22
N TRP A 343 20.67 -9.39 3.70
CA TRP A 343 20.29 -10.17 4.88
C TRP A 343 19.24 -11.20 4.52
N THR A 344 19.34 -12.36 5.16
CA THR A 344 18.18 -13.23 5.36
C THR A 344 17.50 -12.89 6.69
N VAL A 345 16.20 -13.19 6.80
CA VAL A 345 15.45 -13.05 8.06
C VAL A 345 16.11 -13.86 9.19
N GLY A 346 16.58 -15.07 8.89
CA GLY A 346 17.24 -15.94 9.87
C GLY A 346 18.58 -15.40 10.38
N GLU A 347 19.34 -14.66 9.57
CA GLU A 347 20.53 -13.94 10.04
C GLU A 347 20.16 -12.77 10.95
N ALA A 348 19.17 -11.97 10.55
CA ALA A 348 18.72 -10.83 11.35
C ALA A 348 18.17 -11.28 12.70
N LEU A 349 17.38 -12.36 12.74
CA LEU A 349 16.85 -12.95 13.97
C LEU A 349 17.96 -13.37 14.93
N ARG A 350 18.95 -14.11 14.43
CA ARG A 350 20.11 -14.57 15.22
C ARG A 350 20.87 -13.39 15.83
N GLU A 351 21.04 -12.32 15.06
CA GLU A 351 21.80 -11.16 15.55
C GLU A 351 20.99 -10.28 16.52
N VAL A 352 19.66 -10.20 16.37
CA VAL A 352 18.79 -9.42 17.26
C VAL A 352 18.46 -10.17 18.56
N SER A 353 18.38 -11.50 18.53
CA SER A 353 17.74 -12.30 19.60
C SER A 353 18.59 -13.45 20.14
N GLY A 354 19.78 -13.70 19.58
CA GLY A 354 20.54 -14.92 19.86
C GLY A 354 19.87 -16.18 19.28
N GLU A 355 20.00 -17.34 19.95
CA GLU A 355 19.36 -18.61 19.57
C GLU A 355 17.88 -18.72 20.03
N GLY A 356 17.15 -17.61 20.03
CA GLY A 356 15.75 -17.53 20.50
C GLY A 356 14.71 -17.81 19.41
N ASP A 357 13.51 -18.17 19.87
CA ASP A 357 12.40 -18.78 19.12
C ASP A 357 12.04 -18.14 17.77
N TRP A 358 11.76 -19.01 16.79
CA TRP A 358 11.66 -18.72 15.34
C TRP A 358 10.24 -18.42 14.88
N GLU A 359 9.26 -18.62 15.75
CA GLU A 359 7.86 -18.45 15.38
C GLU A 359 7.54 -16.94 15.28
N ASP A 360 6.76 -16.57 14.25
CA ASP A 360 5.98 -15.32 14.17
C ASP A 360 6.53 -14.12 13.38
N VAL A 361 7.58 -14.28 12.55
CA VAL A 361 8.06 -13.17 11.70
C VAL A 361 7.25 -12.97 10.42
N ARG A 362 6.58 -14.02 9.92
CA ARG A 362 5.64 -14.02 8.77
C ARG A 362 6.15 -13.30 7.51
N PHE A 363 7.47 -13.30 7.31
CA PHE A 363 8.10 -12.69 6.14
C PHE A 363 7.77 -13.47 4.87
N GLN A 364 7.43 -12.74 3.81
CA GLN A 364 7.12 -13.27 2.50
C GLN A 364 7.77 -12.38 1.43
N GLU A 365 8.47 -13.02 0.50
CA GLU A 365 8.95 -12.34 -0.70
C GLU A 365 7.84 -12.41 -1.76
N LEU A 366 7.33 -11.25 -2.18
CA LEU A 366 6.42 -11.15 -3.31
C LEU A 366 7.25 -10.76 -4.53
N LYS A 367 7.32 -11.62 -5.55
CA LYS A 367 8.16 -11.32 -6.72
C LYS A 367 7.52 -10.26 -7.59
N ASN A 368 8.34 -9.66 -8.45
CA ASN A 368 7.90 -8.75 -9.50
C ASN A 368 6.75 -9.38 -10.33
N GLY A 369 5.60 -8.71 -10.38
CA GLY A 369 4.37 -9.16 -11.05
C GLY A 369 3.48 -10.09 -10.22
N GLU A 370 3.89 -10.51 -9.03
CA GLU A 370 3.06 -11.33 -8.15
C GLU A 370 2.05 -10.48 -7.36
N SER A 371 0.97 -11.15 -6.94
CA SER A 371 -0.13 -10.54 -6.19
C SER A 371 -0.47 -11.37 -4.96
N ARG A 372 -0.92 -10.71 -3.89
CA ARG A 372 -1.29 -11.34 -2.62
C ARG A 372 -2.62 -10.78 -2.12
N VAL A 373 -3.58 -11.66 -1.89
CA VAL A 373 -4.76 -11.34 -1.07
C VAL A 373 -4.33 -11.28 0.40
N LEU A 374 -4.64 -10.18 1.07
CA LEU A 374 -4.32 -9.90 2.47
C LEU A 374 -5.51 -10.26 3.36
N GLU A 375 -5.59 -11.53 3.74
CA GLU A 375 -6.70 -12.08 4.55
C GLU A 375 -6.56 -11.74 6.02
#